data_AF-A0AAQ4DY04-F1
#
_entry.id   AF-A0AAQ4DY04-F1
#
_cell.length_a   1.000
_cell.length_b   1.000
_cell.length_c   1.000
_cell.angle_alpha   90.00
_cell.angle_beta   90.00
_cell.angle_gamma   90.00
#
_symmetry.space_group_name_H-M   'P 1'
#
loop_
_entity.id
_entity.type
_entity.pdbx_description
1 polymer ?
#
loop_
_entity_poly.entity_id
_entity_poly.type
_entity_poly.pdbx_seq_one_letter_code
_entity_poly.pdbx_strand_id
1 'polypeptide(L)'
;MNELKKEREEFNKKKARIQMADQQYKDAFDDELKGFKERVQLRAREKLEEAVKEIEESLQKCFESRDLEMLKEVIATIPEEEARYHMKRCVDSGLWVPDAKAAEQGAQEASSETSGAE
;
A
#
# COMPACT_ATOMS: atom_id res chain seq x y z
N MET A 1 -19.02 59.79 -27.36
CA MET A 1 -19.17 58.97 -26.14
C MET A 1 -19.53 57.51 -26.42
N ASN A 2 -20.26 57.20 -27.51
CA ASN A 2 -20.63 55.82 -27.86
C ASN A 2 -19.51 55.01 -28.52
N GLU A 3 -18.66 55.62 -29.36
CA GLU A 3 -17.51 54.90 -29.95
C GLU A 3 -16.48 54.46 -28.90
N LEU A 4 -16.09 55.32 -27.96
CA LEU A 4 -15.18 54.95 -26.88
C LEU A 4 -15.71 53.81 -25.99
N LYS A 5 -17.03 53.75 -25.80
CA LYS A 5 -17.67 52.64 -25.09
C LYS A 5 -17.57 51.35 -25.91
N LYS A 6 -17.81 51.42 -27.22
CA LYS A 6 -17.70 50.29 -28.16
C LYS A 6 -16.27 49.76 -28.25
N GLU A 7 -15.27 50.64 -28.31
CA GLU A 7 -13.85 50.25 -28.32
C GLU A 7 -13.43 49.59 -27.00
N ARG A 8 -13.91 50.11 -25.87
CA ARG A 8 -13.67 49.49 -24.55
C ARG A 8 -14.30 48.10 -24.44
N GLU A 9 -15.50 47.90 -24.99
CA GLU A 9 -16.15 46.59 -25.03
C GLU A 9 -15.37 45.59 -25.90
N GLU A 10 -14.92 46.00 -27.10
CA GLU A 10 -14.11 45.13 -27.96
C GLU A 10 -12.74 44.79 -27.34
N PHE A 11 -12.11 45.73 -26.64
CA PHE A 11 -10.89 45.46 -25.88
C PHE A 11 -11.11 44.42 -24.77
N ASN A 12 -12.16 44.58 -23.96
CA ASN A 12 -12.50 43.64 -22.89
C ASN A 12 -12.82 42.25 -23.45
N LYS A 13 -13.52 42.18 -24.59
CA LYS A 13 -13.83 40.93 -25.30
C LYS A 13 -12.56 40.23 -25.79
N LYS A 14 -11.60 40.98 -26.34
CA LYS A 14 -10.30 40.42 -26.77
C LYS A 14 -9.47 39.94 -25.58
N LYS A 15 -9.44 40.70 -24.48
CA LYS A 15 -8.78 40.31 -23.22
C LYS A 15 -9.34 39.01 -22.66
N ALA A 16 -10.67 38.88 -22.60
CA ALA A 16 -11.34 37.67 -22.12
C ALA A 16 -10.99 36.44 -22.97
N ARG A 17 -10.96 36.56 -24.30
CA ARG A 17 -10.57 35.45 -25.19
C ARG A 17 -9.13 34.98 -24.97
N ILE A 18 -8.20 35.91 -24.77
CA ILE A 18 -6.80 35.57 -24.49
C ILE A 18 -6.71 34.82 -23.16
N GLN A 19 -7.38 35.32 -22.11
CA GLN A 19 -7.40 34.66 -20.81
C GLN A 19 -8.04 33.26 -20.87
N MET A 20 -9.11 33.08 -21.64
CA MET A 20 -9.73 31.77 -21.85
C MET A 20 -8.78 30.80 -22.57
N ALA A 21 -8.04 31.25 -23.57
CA ALA A 21 -7.07 30.41 -24.27
C ALA A 21 -5.93 29.96 -23.33
N ASP A 22 -5.43 30.86 -22.48
CA ASP A 22 -4.42 30.52 -21.45
C ASP A 22 -4.98 29.52 -20.44
N GLN A 23 -6.25 29.66 -20.06
CA GLN A 23 -6.90 28.75 -19.12
C GLN A 23 -7.09 27.37 -19.73
N GLN A 24 -7.56 27.28 -20.97
CA GLN A 24 -7.71 26.01 -21.68
C GLN A 24 -6.39 25.24 -21.80
N TYR A 25 -5.28 25.96 -22.00
CA TYR A 25 -3.95 25.34 -22.01
C TYR A 25 -3.57 24.77 -20.63
N LYS A 26 -3.81 25.52 -19.55
CA LYS A 26 -3.54 25.06 -18.18
C LYS A 26 -4.40 23.87 -17.81
N ASP A 27 -5.69 23.92 -18.14
CA ASP A 27 -6.63 22.83 -17.84
C ASP A 27 -6.21 21.54 -18.56
N ALA A 28 -5.86 21.64 -19.86
CA ALA A 28 -5.35 20.50 -20.62
C ALA A 28 -4.05 19.92 -20.02
N PHE A 29 -3.14 20.79 -19.58
CA PHE A 29 -1.91 20.37 -18.91
C PHE A 29 -2.19 19.66 -17.58
N ASP A 30 -3.09 20.20 -16.76
CA ASP A 30 -3.45 19.63 -15.47
C ASP A 30 -4.16 18.27 -15.64
N ASP A 31 -4.99 18.13 -16.66
CA ASP A 31 -5.63 16.87 -17.03
C ASP A 31 -4.59 15.81 -17.45
N GLU A 32 -3.62 16.17 -18.30
CA GLU A 32 -2.53 15.27 -18.67
C GLU A 32 -1.67 14.88 -17.47
N LEU A 33 -1.33 15.84 -16.60
CA LEU A 33 -0.55 15.61 -15.39
C LEU A 33 -1.28 14.69 -14.42
N LYS A 34 -2.59 14.87 -14.26
CA LYS A 34 -3.45 14.01 -13.45
C LYS A 34 -3.45 12.59 -14.01
N GLY A 35 -3.72 12.43 -15.30
CA GLY A 35 -3.71 11.12 -15.94
C GLY A 35 -2.35 10.42 -15.86
N PHE A 36 -1.25 11.17 -15.92
CA PHE A 36 0.10 10.63 -15.72
C PHE A 36 0.30 10.12 -14.30
N LYS A 37 -0.05 10.92 -13.28
CA LYS A 37 0.04 10.51 -11.87
C LYS A 37 -0.78 9.26 -11.59
N GLU A 38 -2.01 9.18 -12.12
CA GLU A 38 -2.87 8.00 -11.98
C GLU A 38 -2.23 6.75 -12.58
N ARG A 39 -1.65 6.83 -13.78
CA ARG A 39 -0.95 5.69 -14.39
C ARG A 39 0.28 5.24 -13.60
N VAL A 40 1.06 6.19 -13.07
CA VAL A 40 2.23 5.88 -12.24
C VAL A 40 1.80 5.19 -10.96
N GLN A 41 0.76 5.71 -10.29
CA GLN A 41 0.22 5.13 -9.07
C GLN A 41 -0.36 3.73 -9.31
N LEU A 42 -1.09 3.54 -10.43
CA LEU A 42 -1.64 2.23 -10.79
C LEU A 42 -0.53 1.19 -10.93
N ARG A 43 0.51 1.50 -11.71
CA ARG A 43 1.65 0.58 -11.90
C ARG A 43 2.43 0.33 -10.62
N ALA A 44 2.59 1.35 -9.77
CA ALA A 44 3.25 1.19 -8.48
C ALA A 44 2.45 0.26 -7.57
N ARG A 45 1.11 0.38 -7.57
CA ARG A 45 0.21 -0.51 -6.84
C ARG A 45 0.27 -1.94 -7.37
N GLU A 46 0.15 -2.14 -8.66
CA GLU A 46 0.22 -3.48 -9.29
C GLU A 46 1.51 -4.20 -8.91
N LYS A 47 2.66 -3.51 -8.97
CA LYS A 47 3.96 -4.08 -8.58
C LYS A 47 4.04 -4.40 -7.09
N LEU A 48 3.45 -3.56 -6.24
CA LEU A 48 3.42 -3.80 -4.80
C LEU A 48 2.56 -5.02 -4.48
N GLU A 49 1.38 -5.14 -5.10
CA GLU A 49 0.49 -6.29 -4.93
C GLU A 49 1.15 -7.59 -5.40
N GLU A 50 1.84 -7.58 -6.55
CA GLU A 50 2.59 -8.73 -7.05
C GLU A 50 3.70 -9.15 -6.08
N ALA A 51 4.50 -8.21 -5.59
CA ALA A 51 5.56 -8.48 -4.62
C ALA A 51 5.03 -9.03 -3.29
N VAL A 52 3.92 -8.48 -2.78
CA VAL A 52 3.28 -8.97 -1.55
C VAL A 52 2.77 -10.41 -1.75
N LYS A 53 2.16 -10.71 -2.89
CA LYS A 53 1.69 -12.06 -3.21
C LYS A 53 2.84 -13.06 -3.31
N GLU A 54 3.95 -12.69 -3.94
CA GLU A 54 5.15 -13.53 -4.03
C GLU A 54 5.75 -13.83 -2.66
N ILE A 55 5.74 -12.84 -1.76
CA ILE A 55 6.16 -13.01 -0.36
C ILE A 55 5.21 -13.96 0.38
N GLU A 56 3.89 -13.81 0.24
CA GLU A 56 2.90 -14.68 0.89
C GLU A 56 3.02 -16.14 0.43
N GLU A 57 3.17 -16.38 -0.87
CA GLU A 57 3.43 -17.72 -1.43
C GLU A 57 4.75 -18.31 -0.91
N SER A 58 5.79 -17.49 -0.79
CA SER A 58 7.10 -17.91 -0.26
C SER A 58 7.02 -18.25 1.22
N LEU A 59 6.34 -17.42 2.02
CA LEU A 59 6.08 -17.67 3.45
C LEU A 59 5.30 -18.97 3.64
N GLN A 60 4.22 -19.18 2.88
CA GLN A 60 3.43 -20.41 2.96
C GLN A 60 4.31 -21.64 2.69
N LYS A 61 5.14 -21.60 1.64
CA LYS A 61 6.09 -22.68 1.34
C LYS A 61 7.09 -22.91 2.47
N CYS A 62 7.62 -21.85 3.09
CA CYS A 62 8.53 -21.96 4.24
C CYS A 62 7.89 -22.70 5.41
N PHE A 63 6.61 -22.41 5.72
CA PHE A 63 5.90 -23.08 6.80
C PHE A 63 5.56 -24.53 6.47
N GLU A 64 5.20 -24.83 5.21
CA GLU A 64 4.94 -26.20 4.73
C GLU A 64 6.21 -27.07 4.77
N SER A 65 7.35 -26.53 4.31
CA SER A 65 8.64 -27.23 4.31
C SER A 65 9.35 -27.22 5.66
N ARG A 66 8.89 -26.38 6.60
CA ARG A 66 9.52 -26.10 7.90
C ARG A 66 10.97 -25.62 7.76
N ASP A 67 11.25 -24.86 6.71
CA ASP A 67 12.57 -24.31 6.41
C ASP A 67 12.79 -22.98 7.15
N LEU A 68 13.62 -23.02 8.20
CA LEU A 68 13.96 -21.85 9.03
C LEU A 68 14.85 -20.85 8.29
N GLU A 69 15.71 -21.31 7.38
CA GLU A 69 16.65 -20.43 6.66
C GLU A 69 15.89 -19.63 5.62
N MET A 70 15.04 -20.29 4.83
CA MET A 70 14.18 -19.63 3.86
C MET A 70 13.24 -18.62 4.53
N LEU A 71 12.68 -18.96 5.71
CA LEU A 71 11.83 -18.02 6.45
C LEU A 71 12.59 -16.75 6.87
N LYS A 72 13.84 -16.88 7.35
CA LYS A 72 14.66 -15.72 7.74
C LYS A 72 14.96 -14.81 6.55
N GLU A 73 15.24 -15.39 5.39
CA GLU A 73 15.47 -14.63 4.16
C GLU A 73 14.23 -13.85 3.75
N VAL A 74 13.06 -14.47 3.74
CA VAL A 74 11.80 -13.81 3.39
C VAL A 74 11.45 -12.71 4.40
N ILE A 75 11.70 -12.92 5.69
CA ILE A 75 11.47 -11.88 6.70
C ILE A 75 12.41 -10.69 6.54
N ALA A 76 13.65 -10.91 6.07
CA ALA A 76 14.60 -9.83 5.85
C ALA A 76 14.23 -8.93 4.66
N THR A 77 13.38 -9.39 3.74
CA THR A 77 12.88 -8.56 2.61
C THR A 77 11.67 -7.72 2.99
N ILE A 78 10.95 -8.08 4.07
CA ILE A 78 9.77 -7.38 4.57
C ILE A 78 10.21 -6.21 5.49
N PRO A 79 9.52 -5.05 5.47
CA PRO A 79 9.76 -3.98 6.44
C PRO A 79 9.69 -4.47 7.90
N GLU A 80 10.57 -3.95 8.76
CA GLU A 80 10.72 -4.44 10.14
C GLU A 80 9.41 -4.42 10.96
N GLU A 81 8.58 -3.40 10.80
CA GLU A 81 7.28 -3.27 11.48
C GLU A 81 6.30 -4.39 11.06
N GLU A 82 6.22 -4.68 9.75
CA GLU A 82 5.36 -5.74 9.21
C GLU A 82 5.89 -7.12 9.61
N ALA A 83 7.21 -7.33 9.49
CA ALA A 83 7.87 -8.55 9.94
C ALA A 83 7.58 -8.86 11.42
N ARG A 84 7.68 -7.85 12.31
CA ARG A 84 7.35 -7.98 13.73
C ARG A 84 5.88 -8.32 13.94
N TYR A 85 4.97 -7.66 13.24
CA TYR A 85 3.54 -7.91 13.33
C TYR A 85 3.17 -9.35 12.92
N HIS A 86 3.66 -9.80 11.76
CA HIS A 86 3.38 -11.14 11.25
C HIS A 86 4.04 -12.22 12.11
N MET A 87 5.30 -12.03 12.52
CA MET A 87 5.98 -12.98 13.39
C MET A 87 5.28 -13.13 14.73
N LYS A 88 4.88 -12.02 15.37
CA LYS A 88 4.11 -12.06 16.62
C LYS A 88 2.81 -12.85 16.45
N ARG A 89 2.07 -12.63 15.37
CA ARG A 89 0.82 -13.34 15.10
C ARG A 89 1.02 -14.84 14.88
N CYS A 90 2.13 -15.24 14.25
CA CYS A 90 2.50 -16.65 14.11
C CYS A 90 2.82 -17.31 15.46
N VAL A 91 3.43 -16.57 16.39
CA VAL A 91 3.71 -17.05 17.75
C VAL A 91 2.43 -17.14 18.57
N ASP A 92 1.63 -16.07 18.59
CA ASP A 92 0.38 -16.00 19.35
C ASP A 92 -0.65 -17.05 18.89
N SER A 93 -0.64 -17.44 17.61
CA SER A 93 -1.50 -18.49 17.07
C SER A 93 -0.98 -19.91 17.30
N GLY A 94 0.23 -20.06 17.85
CA GLY A 94 0.91 -21.34 17.99
C GLY A 94 1.37 -21.95 16.65
N LEU A 95 1.26 -21.22 15.54
CA LEU A 95 1.77 -21.64 14.22
C LEU A 95 3.31 -21.73 14.22
N TRP A 96 3.98 -20.95 15.07
CA TRP A 96 5.43 -20.87 15.15
C TRP A 96 5.95 -20.79 16.59
N VAL A 97 7.02 -21.52 16.91
CA VAL A 97 7.69 -21.48 18.23
C VAL A 97 9.11 -20.92 18.05
N PRO A 98 9.38 -19.69 18.52
CA PRO A 98 10.73 -19.13 18.56
C PRO A 98 11.50 -19.83 19.69
N ASP A 99 12.37 -20.77 19.32
CA ASP A 99 13.23 -21.59 20.18
C ASP A 99 12.58 -22.67 21.07
N ALA A 100 13.32 -23.79 21.21
CA ALA A 100 12.90 -24.99 21.93
C ALA A 100 12.58 -24.77 23.44
N LYS A 101 13.02 -23.66 24.05
CA LYS A 101 12.65 -23.32 25.45
C LYS A 101 11.24 -22.77 25.59
N ALA A 102 10.68 -22.14 24.54
CA ALA A 102 9.28 -21.71 24.54
C ALA A 102 8.32 -22.91 24.37
N ALA A 103 8.80 -24.02 23.77
CA ALA A 103 8.05 -25.27 23.66
C ALA A 103 7.72 -25.92 25.02
N GLU A 104 8.52 -25.67 26.06
CA GLU A 104 8.24 -26.16 27.42
C GLU A 104 7.13 -25.35 28.12
N GLN A 105 6.93 -24.07 27.76
CA GLN A 105 5.92 -23.21 28.38
C GLN A 105 4.52 -23.42 27.78
N GLY A 106 4.41 -23.71 26.48
CA GLY A 106 3.12 -24.00 25.82
C GLY A 106 2.51 -25.36 26.19
N ALA A 107 3.31 -26.32 26.66
CA ALA A 107 2.80 -27.62 27.11
C ALA A 107 2.06 -27.55 28.46
N GLN A 108 2.29 -26.50 29.25
CA GLN A 108 1.72 -26.36 30.59
C GLN A 108 0.37 -25.64 30.61
N GLU A 109 0.07 -24.79 29.62
CA GLU A 109 -1.19 -24.04 29.54
C GLU A 109 -2.29 -24.76 28.72
N ALA A 110 -1.92 -25.65 27.78
CA ALA A 110 -2.90 -26.43 27.00
C ALA A 110 -3.63 -27.53 27.80
N SER A 111 -3.22 -27.81 29.04
CA SER A 111 -3.87 -28.81 29.92
C SER A 111 -4.81 -28.21 30.98
N SER A 112 -4.95 -26.88 31.08
CA SER A 112 -5.77 -26.25 32.13
C SER A 112 -7.09 -25.60 31.66
N GLU A 113 -7.41 -25.59 30.36
CA GLU A 113 -8.64 -24.94 29.85
C GLU A 113 -9.53 -25.88 29.01
N THR A 114 -9.81 -27.09 29.53
CA THR A 114 -11.06 -27.81 29.22
C THR A 114 -11.59 -28.53 30.46
N SER A 115 -11.80 -27.82 31.57
CA SER A 115 -12.68 -28.28 32.63
C SER A 115 -13.38 -27.10 33.30
N GLY A 116 -14.59 -26.78 32.84
CA GLY A 116 -15.45 -25.85 33.58
C GLY A 116 -16.38 -25.02 32.71
N ALA A 117 -17.51 -25.59 32.32
CA ALA A 117 -18.80 -24.92 32.39
C ALA A 117 -19.89 -25.99 32.26
N GLU A 118 -20.62 -26.17 33.37
CA GLU A 118 -21.94 -26.81 33.46
C GLU A 118 -22.96 -26.15 32.51
#